data_AF-A0A193C6Q5-F1
#
_entry.id   AF-A0A193C6Q5-F1
#
_cell.length_a   1.000
_cell.length_b   1.000
_cell.length_c   1.000
_cell.angle_alpha   90.00
_cell.angle_beta   90.00
_cell.angle_gamma   90.00
#
_symmetry.space_group_name_H-M   'P 1'
#
loop_
_entity.id
_entity.type
_entity.pdbx_description
1 polymer ?
#
loop_
_entity_poly.entity_id
_entity_poly.type
_entity_poly.pdbx_seq_one_letter_code
_entity_poly.pdbx_strand_id
1 'polypeptide(L)'
;MNGSDPTARAAIHSGNGDVLGAALAQLEGNDADIIVLREAFEVPMTVIIRLYKATRQQVLPDFDYLGHVHGIMAGARHQVRDFLAQEGFTADDLDWHNSAAVRDIGARYRVHHLVPCQHCGDSKIPMLSRTGRPREYCSDACRQAAYRRRQANPAAAAAYLDDPAAGLRPCFAGFERSIPADSRFKLVALEKSGAISMERITINAASDAKFEHHIEDHLWWRRWSPQSPFLHAARAALAHLRSRGLNLDEVFLHGQDIHSEITPYAVGFTCRYLPAMRRVFVRFGGTEWIEFPRVSTGPTLPCLRIRALDHVKLSTFKQHSLDAM
;
A
#
# COMPACT_ATOMS: atom_id res chain seq x y z
N MET A 1 -0.71 -37.72 42.00
CA MET A 1 -0.82 -38.24 40.62
C MET A 1 0.34 -37.65 39.83
N ASN A 2 1.23 -38.48 39.25
CA ASN A 2 2.41 -38.00 38.53
C ASN A 2 2.00 -37.42 37.17
N GLY A 3 2.21 -36.11 36.99
CA GLY A 3 1.86 -35.33 35.81
C GLY A 3 2.82 -35.52 34.61
N SER A 4 3.09 -36.77 34.22
CA SER A 4 4.00 -37.09 33.12
C SER A 4 3.31 -37.60 31.85
N ASP A 5 1.97 -37.52 31.75
CA ASP A 5 1.25 -37.88 30.52
C ASP A 5 1.07 -36.65 29.61
N PRO A 6 1.74 -36.59 28.44
CA PRO A 6 1.59 -35.49 27.48
C PRO A 6 0.17 -35.35 26.93
N THR A 7 -0.64 -36.42 26.97
CA THR A 7 -2.05 -36.41 26.53
C THR A 7 -2.94 -35.70 27.55
N ALA A 8 -2.66 -35.90 28.84
CA ALA A 8 -3.34 -35.20 29.93
C ALA A 8 -3.00 -33.69 29.93
N ARG A 9 -1.76 -33.33 29.57
CA ARG A 9 -1.38 -31.93 29.30
C ARG A 9 -2.20 -31.35 28.13
N ALA A 10 -2.26 -32.03 26.98
CA ALA A 10 -3.02 -31.55 25.81
C ALA A 10 -4.54 -31.40 26.06
N ALA A 11 -5.13 -32.23 26.92
CA ALA A 11 -6.56 -32.18 27.26
C ALA A 11 -6.94 -30.95 28.11
N ILE A 12 -6.00 -30.38 28.88
CA ILE A 12 -6.21 -29.13 29.63
C ILE A 12 -6.28 -27.93 28.67
N HIS A 13 -5.64 -28.01 27.50
CA HIS A 13 -5.45 -26.87 26.60
C HIS A 13 -6.51 -26.73 25.48
N SER A 14 -7.48 -27.64 25.35
CA SER A 14 -8.41 -27.68 24.20
C SER A 14 -9.90 -27.60 24.55
N GLY A 15 -10.26 -27.35 25.80
CA GLY A 15 -11.65 -27.18 26.29
C GLY A 15 -11.83 -25.97 27.21
N ASN A 16 -12.95 -25.91 27.95
CA ASN A 16 -13.36 -24.84 28.90
C ASN A 16 -12.34 -24.46 30.01
N GLY A 17 -11.09 -24.95 29.95
CA GLY A 17 -9.99 -24.69 30.88
C GLY A 17 -8.78 -24.04 30.20
N ASP A 18 -8.95 -23.00 29.37
CA ASP A 18 -7.84 -22.16 28.88
C ASP A 18 -7.21 -21.39 30.07
N VAL A 19 -6.41 -22.08 30.89
CA VAL A 19 -5.78 -21.53 32.10
C VAL A 19 -4.91 -20.32 31.75
N LEU A 20 -4.26 -20.34 30.58
CA LEU A 20 -3.51 -19.20 30.07
C LEU A 20 -4.45 -18.03 29.75
N GLY A 21 -5.56 -18.28 29.07
CA GLY A 21 -6.60 -17.27 28.81
C GLY A 21 -7.16 -16.68 30.10
N ALA A 22 -7.41 -17.51 31.12
CA ALA A 22 -7.85 -17.07 32.44
C ALA A 22 -6.81 -16.21 33.16
N ALA A 23 -5.52 -16.60 33.09
CA ALA A 23 -4.41 -15.83 33.65
C ALA A 23 -4.25 -14.48 32.94
N LEU A 24 -4.32 -14.46 31.60
CA LEU A 24 -4.26 -13.24 30.79
C LEU A 24 -5.44 -12.32 31.07
N ALA A 25 -6.62 -12.86 31.36
CA ALA A 25 -7.80 -12.07 31.72
C ALA A 25 -7.68 -11.38 33.11
N GLN A 26 -6.73 -11.78 33.96
CA GLN A 26 -6.43 -11.07 35.21
C GLN A 26 -5.59 -9.80 35.00
N LEU A 27 -4.97 -9.64 33.83
CA LEU A 27 -4.10 -8.51 33.55
C LEU A 27 -4.92 -7.26 33.23
N GLU A 28 -4.42 -6.09 33.66
CA GLU A 28 -5.11 -4.82 33.45
C GLU A 28 -4.91 -4.29 32.02
N GLY A 29 -5.99 -3.74 31.45
CA GLY A 29 -5.93 -2.98 30.20
C GLY A 29 -5.32 -3.76 29.03
N ASN A 30 -4.20 -3.25 28.50
CA ASN A 30 -3.52 -3.81 27.33
C ASN A 30 -2.27 -4.64 27.71
N ASP A 31 -2.09 -4.98 28.99
CA ASP A 31 -0.89 -5.67 29.45
C ASP A 31 -0.83 -7.11 28.91
N ALA A 32 -1.98 -7.77 28.81
CA ALA A 32 -2.14 -9.06 28.13
C ALA A 32 -1.70 -8.99 26.66
N ASP A 33 -2.08 -7.94 25.95
CA ASP A 33 -1.69 -7.77 24.54
C ASP A 33 -0.16 -7.62 24.43
N ILE A 34 0.47 -6.85 25.31
CA ILE A 34 1.92 -6.60 25.30
C ILE A 34 2.71 -7.88 25.55
N ILE A 35 2.36 -8.64 26.61
CA ILE A 35 3.08 -9.87 26.95
C ILE A 35 2.88 -10.94 25.88
N VAL A 36 1.65 -11.12 25.37
CA VAL A 36 1.36 -12.11 24.33
C VAL A 36 2.09 -11.78 23.03
N LEU A 37 2.07 -10.52 22.58
CA LEU A 37 2.84 -10.11 21.40
C LEU A 37 4.32 -10.42 21.55
N ARG A 38 4.86 -10.29 22.76
CA ARG A 38 6.28 -10.54 23.01
C ARG A 38 6.64 -12.02 23.14
N GLU A 39 5.94 -12.76 23.98
CA GLU A 39 6.28 -14.15 24.32
C GLU A 39 5.80 -15.13 23.25
N ALA A 40 4.60 -14.96 22.71
CA ALA A 40 4.00 -15.93 21.78
C ALA A 40 4.33 -15.66 20.32
N PHE A 41 4.53 -14.39 19.96
CA PHE A 41 4.72 -13.96 18.57
C PHE A 41 6.08 -13.30 18.31
N GLU A 42 6.96 -13.29 19.31
CA GLU A 42 8.31 -12.74 19.24
C GLU A 42 8.38 -11.30 18.69
N VAL A 43 7.32 -10.51 18.88
CA VAL A 43 7.23 -9.19 18.28
C VAL A 43 8.36 -8.31 18.86
N PRO A 44 9.11 -7.59 18.01
CA PRO A 44 10.20 -6.75 18.48
C PRO A 44 9.71 -5.66 19.44
N MET A 45 10.48 -5.39 20.50
CA MET A 45 10.13 -4.40 21.54
C MET A 45 9.82 -3.01 20.95
N THR A 46 10.55 -2.63 19.90
CA THR A 46 10.36 -1.36 19.19
C THR A 46 8.99 -1.26 18.52
N VAL A 47 8.37 -2.37 18.14
CA VAL A 47 7.01 -2.43 17.58
C VAL A 47 5.99 -2.33 18.71
N ILE A 48 6.18 -3.07 19.80
CA ILE A 48 5.32 -3.05 20.99
C ILE A 48 5.21 -1.63 21.56
N ILE A 49 6.34 -0.94 21.75
CA ILE A 49 6.38 0.46 22.22
C ILE A 49 5.54 1.39 21.34
N ARG A 50 5.50 1.14 20.02
CA ARG A 50 4.71 1.99 19.13
C ARG A 50 3.25 1.68 19.12
N LEU A 51 2.88 0.41 19.24
CA LEU A 51 1.49 0.03 19.47
C LEU A 51 1.00 0.70 20.75
N TYR A 52 1.79 0.64 21.82
CA TYR A 52 1.49 1.30 23.08
C TYR A 52 1.33 2.82 22.97
N LYS A 53 2.24 3.49 22.24
CA LYS A 53 2.11 4.93 21.94
C LYS A 53 0.87 5.24 21.11
N ALA A 54 0.51 4.38 20.16
CA ALA A 54 -0.64 4.60 19.27
C ALA A 54 -1.98 4.46 20.00
N THR A 55 -2.05 3.70 21.10
CA THR A 55 -3.26 3.56 21.92
C THR A 55 -3.45 4.69 22.93
N ARG A 56 -2.42 5.52 23.18
CA ARG A 56 -2.49 6.64 24.14
C ARG A 56 -3.03 7.89 23.46
N GLN A 57 -3.95 8.59 24.14
CA GLN A 57 -4.49 9.88 23.65
C GLN A 57 -3.41 10.96 23.56
N GLN A 58 -2.40 10.93 24.44
CA GLN A 58 -1.30 11.89 24.46
C GLN A 58 0.03 11.16 24.60
N VAL A 59 0.94 11.42 23.66
CA VAL A 59 2.34 10.97 23.75
C VAL A 59 3.13 12.07 24.46
N LEU A 60 3.60 11.78 25.66
CA LEU A 60 4.48 12.65 26.43
C LEU A 60 5.89 12.67 25.80
N PRO A 61 6.43 13.86 25.47
CA PRO A 61 7.85 14.02 25.16
C PRO A 61 8.70 13.54 26.35
N ASP A 62 9.88 12.99 26.06
CA ASP A 62 10.90 12.57 27.04
C ASP A 62 10.51 11.50 28.06
N PHE A 63 9.31 10.92 27.94
CA PHE A 63 8.91 9.77 28.75
C PHE A 63 9.68 8.51 28.31
N ASP A 64 10.22 7.75 29.28
CA ASP A 64 10.90 6.48 29.03
C ASP A 64 9.89 5.35 28.76
N TYR A 65 9.38 5.32 27.53
CA TYR A 65 8.46 4.27 27.09
C TYR A 65 9.09 2.88 27.10
N LEU A 66 10.41 2.77 26.92
CA LEU A 66 11.09 1.48 26.90
C LEU A 66 11.10 0.89 28.31
N GLY A 67 11.60 1.66 29.29
CA GLY A 67 11.58 1.26 30.70
C GLY A 67 10.16 0.99 31.20
N HIS A 68 9.19 1.81 30.80
CA HIS A 68 7.79 1.61 31.17
C HIS A 68 7.18 0.32 30.61
N VAL A 69 7.37 0.04 29.31
CA VAL A 69 6.87 -1.22 28.71
C VAL A 69 7.57 -2.44 29.30
N HIS A 70 8.86 -2.34 29.63
CA HIS A 70 9.56 -3.38 30.38
C HIS A 70 8.97 -3.60 31.77
N GLY A 71 8.60 -2.52 32.48
CA GLY A 71 7.91 -2.59 33.76
C GLY A 71 6.56 -3.30 33.67
N ILE A 72 5.74 -2.93 32.68
CA ILE A 72 4.46 -3.60 32.37
C ILE A 72 4.69 -5.09 32.15
N MET A 73 5.65 -5.46 31.29
CA MET A 73 5.92 -6.87 31.01
C MET A 73 6.40 -7.64 32.24
N ALA A 74 7.27 -7.04 33.06
CA ALA A 74 7.76 -7.69 34.28
C ALA A 74 6.61 -7.94 35.27
N GLY A 75 5.72 -6.96 35.44
CA GLY A 75 4.51 -7.09 36.25
C GLY A 75 3.56 -8.16 35.71
N ALA A 76 3.25 -8.11 34.42
CA ALA A 76 2.38 -9.10 33.76
C ALA A 76 2.94 -10.52 33.85
N ARG A 77 4.25 -10.71 33.64
CA ARG A 77 4.90 -12.01 33.80
C ARG A 77 4.80 -12.53 35.23
N HIS A 78 4.98 -11.67 36.22
CA HIS A 78 4.85 -12.04 37.62
C HIS A 78 3.41 -12.47 37.95
N GLN A 79 2.41 -11.69 37.54
CA GLN A 79 1.00 -12.00 37.78
C GLN A 79 0.57 -13.29 37.09
N VAL A 80 0.93 -13.49 35.82
CA VAL A 80 0.65 -14.74 35.10
C VAL A 80 1.31 -15.91 35.80
N ARG A 81 2.59 -15.80 36.19
CA ARG A 81 3.30 -16.88 36.89
C ARG A 81 2.67 -17.22 38.24
N ASP A 82 2.27 -16.20 39.00
CA ASP A 82 1.66 -16.40 40.32
C ASP A 82 0.29 -17.07 40.19
N PHE A 83 -0.52 -16.67 39.21
CA PHE A 83 -1.79 -17.32 38.89
C PHE A 83 -1.59 -18.79 38.51
N LEU A 84 -0.64 -19.07 37.62
CA LEU A 84 -0.33 -20.45 37.20
C LEU A 84 0.11 -21.31 38.38
N ALA A 85 0.95 -20.77 39.26
CA ALA A 85 1.41 -21.48 40.45
C ALA A 85 0.25 -21.83 41.40
N GLN A 86 -0.75 -20.95 41.55
CA GLN A 86 -1.96 -21.23 42.35
C GLN A 86 -2.80 -22.36 41.74
N GLU A 87 -2.85 -22.43 40.42
CA GLU A 87 -3.52 -23.50 39.67
C GLU A 87 -2.67 -24.77 39.51
N GLY A 88 -1.44 -24.80 40.06
CA GLY A 88 -0.54 -25.96 40.01
C GLY A 88 0.22 -26.13 38.70
N PHE A 89 0.36 -25.07 37.90
CA PHE A 89 1.09 -25.04 36.62
C PHE A 89 2.37 -24.19 36.70
N THR A 90 3.30 -24.47 35.79
CA THR A 90 4.49 -23.65 35.54
C THR A 90 4.43 -22.98 34.17
N ALA A 91 5.29 -22.00 33.91
CA ALA A 91 5.33 -21.31 32.62
C ALA A 91 5.69 -22.26 31.45
N ASP A 92 6.49 -23.30 31.71
CA ASP A 92 6.88 -24.31 30.71
C ASP A 92 5.73 -25.27 30.36
N ASP A 93 4.67 -25.30 31.18
CA ASP A 93 3.45 -26.07 30.90
C ASP A 93 2.51 -25.34 29.92
N LEU A 94 2.81 -24.09 29.56
CA LEU A 94 1.94 -23.29 28.72
C LEU A 94 2.12 -23.56 27.23
N ASP A 95 1.03 -23.97 26.58
CA ASP A 95 0.92 -23.91 25.12
C ASP A 95 0.35 -22.56 24.68
N TRP A 96 1.26 -21.60 24.44
CA TRP A 96 0.90 -20.29 23.92
C TRP A 96 0.21 -20.36 22.55
N HIS A 97 0.51 -21.34 21.71
CA HIS A 97 0.01 -21.39 20.35
C HIS A 97 -1.44 -21.90 20.26
N ASN A 98 -1.86 -22.75 21.20
CA ASN A 98 -3.21 -23.33 21.20
C ASN A 98 -4.22 -22.55 22.07
N SER A 99 -3.77 -21.67 22.97
CA SER A 99 -4.68 -20.79 23.74
C SER A 99 -5.56 -19.93 22.83
N ALA A 100 -6.86 -19.88 23.11
CA ALA A 100 -7.82 -19.10 22.34
C ALA A 100 -7.57 -17.60 22.52
N ALA A 101 -7.28 -17.17 23.77
CA ALA A 101 -6.95 -15.79 24.08
C ALA A 101 -5.71 -15.30 23.31
N VAL A 102 -4.67 -16.13 23.21
CA VAL A 102 -3.45 -15.80 22.46
C VAL A 102 -3.75 -15.66 20.97
N ARG A 103 -4.53 -16.57 20.38
CA ARG A 103 -4.94 -16.50 18.97
C ARG A 103 -5.79 -15.27 18.68
N ASP A 104 -6.71 -14.90 19.57
CA ASP A 104 -7.55 -13.70 19.43
C ASP A 104 -6.71 -12.42 19.45
N ILE A 105 -5.73 -12.33 20.35
CA ILE A 105 -4.76 -11.22 20.37
C ILE A 105 -3.94 -11.22 19.06
N GLY A 106 -3.43 -12.37 18.63
CA GLY A 106 -2.70 -12.50 17.38
C GLY A 106 -3.50 -12.03 16.16
N ALA A 107 -4.78 -12.42 16.08
CA ALA A 107 -5.70 -12.01 15.03
C ALA A 107 -5.98 -10.50 15.07
N ARG A 108 -6.22 -9.92 16.27
CA ARG A 108 -6.44 -8.48 16.47
C ARG A 108 -5.27 -7.65 15.92
N TYR A 109 -4.04 -8.10 16.14
CA TYR A 109 -2.81 -7.43 15.69
C TYR A 109 -2.28 -7.91 14.35
N ARG A 110 -2.91 -8.92 13.72
CA ARG A 110 -2.50 -9.52 12.44
C ARG A 110 -1.04 -10.01 12.44
N VAL A 111 -0.60 -10.60 13.55
CA VAL A 111 0.78 -11.10 13.71
C VAL A 111 1.13 -12.24 12.75
N HIS A 112 0.16 -13.00 12.25
CA HIS A 112 0.39 -14.01 11.21
C HIS A 112 0.73 -13.42 9.84
N HIS A 113 0.66 -12.10 9.68
CA HIS A 113 1.01 -11.38 8.46
C HIS A 113 2.15 -10.39 8.69
N LEU A 114 3.20 -10.80 9.43
CA LEU A 114 4.42 -9.99 9.49
C LEU A 114 4.94 -9.77 8.08
N VAL A 115 5.29 -8.53 7.79
CA VAL A 115 5.89 -8.15 6.51
C VAL A 115 7.30 -7.63 6.76
N PRO A 116 8.27 -7.88 5.89
CA PRO A 116 9.62 -7.38 6.08
C PRO A 116 9.68 -5.86 5.94
N CYS A 117 10.53 -5.22 6.73
CA CYS A 117 10.88 -3.82 6.55
C CYS A 117 11.70 -3.64 5.27
N GLN A 118 11.30 -2.75 4.36
CA GLN A 118 12.05 -2.48 3.14
C GLN A 118 13.42 -1.81 3.35
N HIS A 119 13.80 -1.49 4.58
CA HIS A 119 15.11 -0.93 4.89
C HIS A 119 16.02 -1.93 5.60
N CYS A 120 15.61 -2.42 6.78
CA CYS A 120 16.43 -3.31 7.61
C CYS A 120 16.14 -4.79 7.40
N GLY A 121 15.06 -5.16 6.70
CA GLY A 121 14.66 -6.57 6.51
C GLY A 121 13.82 -7.14 7.66
N ASP A 122 13.88 -6.55 8.86
CA ASP A 122 13.18 -7.08 10.04
C ASP A 122 11.68 -7.23 9.83
N SER A 123 11.13 -8.32 10.36
CA SER A 123 9.70 -8.58 10.44
C SER A 123 8.99 -7.50 11.25
N LYS A 124 7.91 -6.94 10.70
CA LYS A 124 7.07 -5.95 11.37
C LYS A 124 5.60 -6.26 11.20
N ILE A 125 4.82 -5.93 12.23
CA ILE A 125 3.37 -5.92 12.13
C ILE A 125 2.96 -4.91 11.04
N PRO A 126 2.03 -5.26 10.14
CA PRO A 126 1.53 -4.37 9.09
C PRO A 126 0.66 -3.27 9.71
N MET A 127 1.27 -2.33 10.43
CA MET A 127 0.58 -1.14 10.94
C MET A 127 0.01 -0.39 9.73
N LEU A 128 -1.31 -0.22 9.73
CA LEU A 128 -1.99 0.54 8.70
C LEU A 128 -1.70 2.03 8.88
N SER A 129 -1.40 2.73 7.80
CA SER A 129 -1.40 4.18 7.76
C SER A 129 -2.83 4.71 7.95
N ARG A 130 -2.98 6.04 8.12
CA ARG A 130 -4.29 6.71 8.03
C ARG A 130 -5.07 6.39 6.75
N THR A 131 -4.40 5.93 5.69
CA THR A 131 -5.00 5.57 4.41
C THR A 131 -5.31 4.07 4.31
N GLY A 132 -5.25 3.32 5.41
CA GLY A 132 -5.51 1.87 5.41
C GLY A 132 -4.43 1.01 4.76
N ARG A 133 -3.28 1.59 4.36
CA ARG A 133 -2.19 0.86 3.70
C ARG A 133 -1.11 0.49 4.72
N PRO A 134 -0.62 -0.76 4.76
CA PRO A 134 0.51 -1.13 5.61
C PRO A 134 1.73 -0.24 5.36
N ARG A 135 2.38 0.26 6.42
CA ARG A 135 3.64 1.02 6.29
C ARG A 135 4.70 0.15 5.62
N GLU A 136 5.57 0.70 4.78
CA GLU A 136 6.68 -0.05 4.14
C GLU A 136 7.87 -0.26 5.08
N TYR A 137 8.07 0.67 6.02
CA TYR A 137 9.22 0.70 6.91
C TYR A 137 8.79 0.42 8.34
N CYS A 138 9.65 -0.28 9.08
CA CYS A 138 9.44 -0.56 10.49
C CYS A 138 9.67 0.66 11.37
N SER A 139 10.06 1.84 10.86
CA SER A 139 10.25 3.08 11.62
C SER A 139 10.41 4.32 10.72
N ASP A 140 10.26 5.53 11.28
CA ASP A 140 10.60 6.75 10.56
C ASP A 140 12.10 6.88 10.32
N ALA A 141 12.92 6.38 11.25
CA ALA A 141 14.38 6.29 11.08
C ALA A 141 14.75 5.38 9.89
N CYS A 142 14.13 4.21 9.77
CA CYS A 142 14.31 3.30 8.63
C CYS A 142 13.83 3.92 7.32
N ARG A 143 12.71 4.66 7.34
CA ARG A 143 12.24 5.42 6.17
C ARG A 143 13.27 6.47 5.74
N GLN A 144 13.79 7.25 6.69
CA GLN A 144 14.80 8.28 6.43
C GLN A 144 16.14 7.68 6.00
N ALA A 145 16.56 6.56 6.60
CA ALA A 145 17.78 5.86 6.22
C ALA A 145 17.68 5.24 4.82
N ALA A 146 16.53 4.64 4.46
CA ALA A 146 16.26 4.21 3.09
C ALA A 146 16.27 5.38 2.11
N TYR A 147 15.71 6.52 2.49
CA TYR A 147 15.79 7.75 1.70
C TYR A 147 17.23 8.23 1.50
N ARG A 148 18.02 8.34 2.57
CA ARG A 148 19.44 8.72 2.51
C ARG A 148 20.26 7.74 1.66
N ARG A 149 20.01 6.43 1.78
CA ARG A 149 20.66 5.41 0.95
C ARG A 149 20.37 5.60 -0.54
N ARG A 150 19.13 5.95 -0.89
CA ARG A 150 18.75 6.30 -2.28
C ARG A 150 19.47 7.55 -2.77
N GLN A 151 19.64 8.56 -1.92
CA GLN A 151 20.37 9.77 -2.29
C GLN A 151 21.89 9.54 -2.41
N ALA A 152 22.46 8.70 -1.54
CA ALA A 152 23.90 8.44 -1.50
C ALA A 152 24.40 7.54 -2.64
N ASN A 153 23.53 6.69 -3.19
CA ASN A 153 23.87 5.83 -4.33
C ASN A 153 22.83 5.98 -5.45
N PRO A 154 22.90 7.08 -6.23
CA PRO A 154 21.96 7.34 -7.31
C PRO A 154 22.05 6.28 -8.41
N ALA A 155 23.21 5.65 -8.62
CA ALA A 155 23.37 4.57 -9.59
C ALA A 155 22.61 3.30 -9.18
N ALA A 156 22.71 2.88 -7.91
CA ALA A 156 21.91 1.77 -7.40
C ALA A 156 20.41 2.10 -7.33
N ALA A 157 20.05 3.36 -7.05
CA ALA A 157 18.67 3.81 -7.11
C ALA A 157 18.13 3.77 -8.56
N ALA A 158 18.92 4.20 -9.54
CA ALA A 158 18.58 4.11 -10.95
C ALA A 158 18.44 2.65 -11.41
N ALA A 159 19.37 1.77 -11.00
CA ALA A 159 19.31 0.34 -11.30
C ALA A 159 18.05 -0.32 -10.69
N TYR A 160 17.67 0.04 -9.46
CA TYR A 160 16.41 -0.42 -8.85
C TYR A 160 15.19 0.08 -9.64
N LEU A 161 15.22 1.34 -10.10
CA LEU A 161 14.13 1.91 -10.90
C LEU A 161 14.07 1.35 -12.32
N ASP A 162 15.09 0.63 -12.77
CA ASP A 162 15.13 -0.08 -14.05
C ASP A 162 15.23 -1.60 -13.83
N ASP A 163 14.50 -2.12 -12.84
CA ASP A 163 14.36 -3.55 -12.61
C ASP A 163 13.00 -4.05 -13.15
N PRO A 164 12.95 -4.62 -14.37
CA PRO A 164 11.73 -5.21 -14.93
C PRO A 164 11.15 -6.34 -14.06
N ALA A 165 11.99 -7.09 -13.34
CA ALA A 165 11.55 -8.18 -12.48
C ALA A 165 10.83 -7.66 -11.21
N ALA A 166 11.09 -6.41 -10.82
CA ALA A 166 10.32 -5.67 -9.81
C ALA A 166 9.16 -4.85 -10.39
N GLY A 167 8.90 -4.95 -11.70
CA GLY A 167 7.90 -4.15 -12.41
C GLY A 167 8.25 -2.67 -12.39
N LEU A 168 9.55 -2.34 -12.47
CA LEU A 168 10.04 -0.97 -12.46
C LEU A 168 10.70 -0.62 -13.79
N ARG A 169 10.51 0.63 -14.19
CA ARG A 169 11.11 1.27 -15.38
C ARG A 169 11.42 2.73 -15.03
N PRO A 170 12.43 3.36 -15.67
CA PRO A 170 12.75 4.76 -15.42
C PRO A 170 11.56 5.71 -15.60
N CYS A 171 10.62 5.40 -16.52
CA CYS A 171 9.41 6.18 -16.72
C CYS A 171 8.43 6.15 -15.53
N PHE A 172 8.57 5.20 -14.60
CA PHE A 172 7.81 5.14 -13.36
C PHE A 172 8.45 5.90 -12.20
N ALA A 173 9.62 6.51 -12.40
CA ALA A 173 10.29 7.28 -11.36
C ALA A 173 9.33 8.32 -10.75
N GLY A 174 9.09 8.25 -9.45
CA GLY A 174 8.15 9.13 -8.73
C GLY A 174 6.66 8.73 -8.83
N PHE A 175 6.32 7.68 -9.57
CA PHE A 175 4.97 7.11 -9.69
C PHE A 175 4.83 5.70 -9.12
N GLU A 176 5.92 5.10 -8.60
CA GLU A 176 6.01 3.68 -8.24
C GLU A 176 4.94 3.26 -7.22
N ARG A 177 4.52 4.21 -6.39
CA ARG A 177 3.44 4.03 -5.39
C ARG A 177 2.05 4.36 -5.89
N SER A 178 1.96 5.18 -6.93
CA SER A 178 0.70 5.69 -7.48
C SER A 178 0.17 4.79 -8.59
N ILE A 179 1.05 4.06 -9.28
CA ILE A 179 0.68 3.01 -10.23
C ILE A 179 0.64 1.69 -9.46
N PRO A 180 -0.51 0.97 -9.43
CA PRO A 180 -0.61 -0.34 -8.80
C PRO A 180 0.46 -1.31 -9.31
N ALA A 181 1.01 -2.14 -8.42
CA ALA A 181 2.11 -3.04 -8.78
C ALA A 181 1.76 -3.96 -9.96
N ASP A 182 0.56 -4.54 -9.93
CA ASP A 182 0.05 -5.37 -11.02
C ASP A 182 -0.05 -4.61 -12.35
N SER A 183 -0.56 -3.37 -12.34
CA SER A 183 -0.54 -2.50 -13.52
C SER A 183 0.88 -2.25 -14.03
N ARG A 184 1.86 -2.02 -13.14
CA ARG A 184 3.25 -1.83 -13.53
C ARG A 184 3.82 -3.07 -14.22
N PHE A 185 3.64 -4.26 -13.64
CA PHE A 185 4.12 -5.51 -14.24
C PHE A 185 3.54 -5.74 -15.64
N LYS A 186 2.24 -5.48 -15.82
CA LYS A 186 1.57 -5.61 -17.12
C LYS A 186 2.10 -4.62 -18.14
N LEU A 187 2.29 -3.37 -17.74
CA LEU A 187 2.86 -2.33 -18.60
C LEU A 187 4.29 -2.69 -19.03
N VAL A 188 5.13 -3.17 -18.11
CA VAL A 188 6.49 -3.66 -18.42
C VAL A 188 6.45 -4.84 -19.39
N ALA A 189 5.53 -5.78 -19.19
CA ALA A 189 5.38 -6.93 -20.08
C ALA A 189 4.92 -6.50 -21.50
N LEU A 190 3.98 -5.56 -21.60
CA LEU A 190 3.52 -5.00 -22.87
C LEU A 190 4.66 -4.27 -23.59
N GLU A 191 5.41 -3.43 -22.89
CA GLU A 191 6.56 -2.73 -23.47
C GLU A 191 7.65 -3.71 -23.93
N LYS A 192 7.99 -4.72 -23.11
CA LYS A 192 8.96 -5.76 -23.48
C LYS A 192 8.55 -6.55 -24.72
N SER A 193 7.25 -6.76 -24.94
CA SER A 193 6.73 -7.40 -26.15
C SER A 193 6.77 -6.51 -27.40
N GLY A 194 7.07 -5.21 -27.23
CA GLY A 194 7.01 -4.20 -28.28
C GLY A 194 5.58 -3.78 -28.64
N ALA A 195 4.60 -4.04 -27.77
CA ALA A 195 3.20 -3.67 -28.00
C ALA A 195 2.94 -2.18 -27.71
N ILE A 196 3.70 -1.62 -26.76
CA ILE A 196 3.63 -0.20 -26.37
C ILE A 196 5.03 0.37 -26.17
N SER A 197 5.14 1.70 -26.17
CA SER A 197 6.26 2.43 -25.57
C SER A 197 5.78 3.26 -24.39
N MET A 198 6.63 3.42 -23.38
CA MET A 198 6.33 4.25 -22.21
C MET A 198 7.36 5.37 -22.02
N GLU A 199 6.88 6.55 -21.66
CA GLU A 199 7.71 7.72 -21.42
C GLU A 199 7.14 8.52 -20.24
N ARG A 200 8.03 9.07 -19.40
CA ARG A 200 7.62 10.06 -18.42
C ARG A 200 7.71 11.45 -19.05
N ILE A 201 6.58 12.15 -19.06
CA ILE A 201 6.52 13.53 -19.53
C ILE A 201 6.08 14.45 -18.39
N THR A 202 6.31 15.75 -18.57
CA THR A 202 5.83 16.77 -17.65
C THR A 202 4.95 17.75 -18.42
N ILE A 203 3.72 17.92 -17.97
CA ILE A 203 2.77 18.87 -18.57
C ILE A 203 2.73 20.13 -17.70
N ASN A 204 2.83 21.30 -18.34
CA ASN A 204 2.62 22.57 -17.67
C ASN A 204 1.12 22.79 -17.46
N ALA A 205 0.73 23.02 -16.21
CA ALA A 205 -0.66 23.24 -15.83
C ALA A 205 -1.02 24.73 -15.66
N ALA A 206 -0.05 25.64 -15.76
CA ALA A 206 -0.31 27.05 -15.92
C ALA A 206 -0.77 27.32 -17.37
N SER A 207 -2.04 27.06 -17.63
CA SER A 207 -2.65 27.33 -18.94
C SER A 207 -3.93 28.13 -18.77
N ASP A 208 -3.92 29.35 -19.30
CA ASP A 208 -5.12 30.17 -19.49
C ASP A 208 -5.89 29.77 -20.76
N ALA A 209 -5.68 28.52 -21.24
CA ALA A 209 -6.39 28.02 -22.41
C ALA A 209 -7.89 28.07 -22.16
N LYS A 210 -8.58 28.78 -23.06
CA LYS A 210 -10.04 28.76 -23.17
C LYS A 210 -10.42 27.65 -24.13
N PHE A 211 -11.31 26.75 -23.73
CA PHE A 211 -11.82 25.70 -24.60
C PHE A 211 -13.16 26.11 -25.22
N GLU A 212 -13.57 25.43 -26.29
CA GLU A 212 -14.89 25.56 -26.88
C GLU A 212 -15.96 25.22 -25.83
N HIS A 213 -17.16 25.80 -25.97
CA HIS A 213 -18.20 25.73 -24.94
C HIS A 213 -18.55 24.29 -24.56
N HIS A 214 -18.65 23.37 -25.52
CA HIS A 214 -18.99 21.97 -25.24
C HIS A 214 -17.89 21.22 -24.50
N ILE A 215 -16.62 21.57 -24.70
CA ILE A 215 -15.48 21.01 -23.95
C ILE A 215 -15.48 21.55 -22.53
N GLU A 216 -15.68 22.86 -22.35
CA GLU A 216 -15.87 23.44 -21.02
C GLU A 216 -17.09 22.79 -20.33
N ASP A 217 -18.18 22.54 -21.06
CA ASP A 217 -19.35 21.89 -20.49
C ASP A 217 -19.09 20.45 -20.03
N HIS A 218 -18.31 19.70 -20.80
CA HIS A 218 -17.84 18.37 -20.41
C HIS A 218 -17.00 18.41 -19.11
N LEU A 219 -16.20 19.47 -18.92
CA LEU A 219 -15.32 19.64 -17.76
C LEU A 219 -16.06 20.12 -16.50
N TRP A 220 -16.88 21.17 -16.61
CA TRP A 220 -17.43 21.92 -15.47
C TRP A 220 -18.77 21.41 -14.97
N TRP A 221 -19.68 21.03 -15.88
CA TRP A 221 -21.09 20.87 -15.49
C TRP A 221 -21.44 19.48 -14.96
N ARG A 222 -20.57 18.47 -15.13
CA ARG A 222 -20.94 17.07 -14.83
C ARG A 222 -19.95 16.23 -14.03
N ARG A 223 -18.71 16.69 -13.81
CA ARG A 223 -17.63 15.78 -13.36
C ARG A 223 -16.85 16.27 -12.15
N TRP A 224 -16.40 17.52 -12.13
CA TRP A 224 -15.49 18.01 -11.08
C TRP A 224 -15.79 19.45 -10.66
N SER A 225 -15.54 19.77 -9.38
CA SER A 225 -15.65 21.13 -8.88
C SER A 225 -14.54 22.04 -9.41
N PRO A 226 -14.73 23.38 -9.39
CA PRO A 226 -13.72 24.36 -9.81
C PRO A 226 -12.35 24.20 -9.15
N GLN A 227 -12.32 23.81 -7.87
CA GLN A 227 -11.09 23.63 -7.10
C GLN A 227 -10.54 22.20 -7.15
N SER A 228 -11.15 21.32 -7.96
CA SER A 228 -10.75 19.92 -8.03
C SER A 228 -9.37 19.78 -8.70
N PRO A 229 -8.44 19.03 -8.10
CA PRO A 229 -7.17 18.69 -8.76
C PRO A 229 -7.37 17.89 -10.06
N PHE A 230 -8.52 17.22 -10.22
CA PHE A 230 -8.86 16.52 -11.46
C PHE A 230 -9.22 17.49 -12.59
N LEU A 231 -9.99 18.54 -12.29
CA LEU A 231 -10.30 19.58 -13.27
C LEU A 231 -9.02 20.28 -13.74
N HIS A 232 -8.13 20.61 -12.80
CA HIS A 232 -6.81 21.18 -13.09
C HIS A 232 -5.99 20.27 -14.02
N ALA A 233 -5.87 18.98 -13.70
CA ALA A 233 -5.15 18.02 -14.52
C ALA A 233 -5.79 17.82 -15.91
N ALA A 234 -7.12 17.80 -15.99
CA ALA A 234 -7.85 17.69 -17.25
C ALA A 234 -7.60 18.90 -18.17
N ARG A 235 -7.72 20.12 -17.65
CA ARG A 235 -7.42 21.34 -18.42
C ARG A 235 -5.97 21.34 -18.92
N ALA A 236 -5.02 20.98 -18.06
CA ALA A 236 -3.61 20.90 -18.42
C ALA A 236 -3.35 19.86 -19.53
N ALA A 237 -3.97 18.68 -19.43
CA ALA A 237 -3.86 17.64 -20.43
C ALA A 237 -4.44 18.08 -21.79
N LEU A 238 -5.64 18.67 -21.80
CA LEU A 238 -6.29 19.15 -23.02
C LEU A 238 -5.52 20.31 -23.65
N ALA A 239 -5.01 21.24 -22.86
CA ALA A 239 -4.14 22.32 -23.34
C ALA A 239 -2.86 21.77 -23.98
N HIS A 240 -2.26 20.73 -23.39
CA HIS A 240 -1.10 20.04 -23.96
C HIS A 240 -1.42 19.31 -25.27
N LEU A 241 -2.57 18.65 -25.37
CA LEU A 241 -2.98 17.99 -26.62
C LEU A 241 -3.28 19.01 -27.72
N ARG A 242 -3.96 20.12 -27.39
CA ARG A 242 -4.22 21.21 -28.33
C ARG A 242 -2.95 21.88 -28.82
N SER A 243 -1.97 22.14 -27.94
CA SER A 243 -0.71 22.75 -28.36
C SER A 243 0.12 21.87 -29.30
N ARG A 244 -0.19 20.57 -29.34
CA ARG A 244 0.33 19.61 -30.33
C ARG A 244 -0.50 19.53 -31.62
N GLY A 245 -1.53 20.37 -31.76
CA GLY A 245 -2.40 20.43 -32.94
C GLY A 245 -3.45 19.32 -33.01
N LEU A 246 -3.78 18.67 -31.88
CA LEU A 246 -4.71 17.55 -31.85
C LEU A 246 -6.17 18.02 -31.73
N ASN A 247 -7.08 17.29 -32.39
CA ASN A 247 -8.51 17.50 -32.26
C ASN A 247 -8.99 17.04 -30.88
N LEU A 248 -9.55 17.96 -30.09
CA LEU A 248 -10.01 17.65 -28.73
C LEU A 248 -11.34 16.90 -28.69
N ASP A 249 -12.13 16.94 -29.77
CA ASP A 249 -13.39 16.20 -29.88
C ASP A 249 -13.19 14.68 -29.91
N GLU A 250 -11.97 14.27 -30.27
CA GLU A 250 -11.49 12.90 -30.40
C GLU A 250 -10.73 12.40 -29.15
N VAL A 251 -10.95 13.06 -28.00
CA VAL A 251 -10.30 12.68 -26.74
C VAL A 251 -11.24 11.85 -25.86
N PHE A 252 -10.75 10.69 -25.42
CA PHE A 252 -11.34 9.93 -24.32
C PHE A 252 -10.81 10.47 -22.98
N LEU A 253 -11.60 11.30 -22.31
CA LEU A 253 -11.22 11.89 -21.04
C LEU A 253 -11.79 11.08 -19.87
N HIS A 254 -10.92 10.39 -19.15
CA HIS A 254 -11.18 9.73 -17.87
C HIS A 254 -12.46 8.87 -17.86
N GLY A 255 -12.65 8.00 -18.85
CA GLY A 255 -13.82 7.11 -18.88
C GLY A 255 -14.98 7.59 -19.74
N GLN A 256 -14.88 8.75 -20.38
CA GLN A 256 -15.93 9.29 -21.27
C GLN A 256 -15.31 9.95 -22.49
N ASP A 257 -15.92 9.74 -23.64
CA ASP A 257 -15.60 10.48 -24.86
C ASP A 257 -16.05 11.94 -24.72
N ILE A 258 -15.26 12.89 -25.21
CA ILE A 258 -15.67 14.30 -25.27
C ILE A 258 -16.80 14.47 -26.28
N HIS A 259 -16.63 13.92 -27.49
CA HIS A 259 -17.65 14.01 -28.54
C HIS A 259 -17.68 12.79 -29.48
N SER A 260 -16.52 12.36 -29.99
CA SER A 260 -16.40 11.30 -31.00
C SER A 260 -16.28 9.90 -30.38
N GLU A 261 -16.86 8.88 -31.02
CA GLU A 261 -16.63 7.46 -30.67
C GLU A 261 -15.23 6.96 -31.10
N ILE A 262 -14.58 7.68 -32.01
CA ILE A 262 -13.19 7.43 -32.42
C ILE A 262 -12.31 8.30 -31.53
N THR A 263 -11.54 7.66 -30.64
CA THR A 263 -10.70 8.34 -29.66
C THR A 263 -9.23 7.93 -29.77
N PRO A 264 -8.48 8.48 -30.74
CA PRO A 264 -7.05 8.27 -30.89
C PRO A 264 -6.24 8.69 -29.65
N TYR A 265 -6.77 9.59 -28.81
CA TYR A 265 -6.09 10.13 -27.63
C TYR A 265 -6.91 9.89 -26.37
N ALA A 266 -6.28 9.36 -25.33
CA ALA A 266 -6.92 9.12 -24.04
C ALA A 266 -6.17 9.79 -22.90
N VAL A 267 -6.92 10.27 -21.90
CA VAL A 267 -6.38 10.86 -20.68
C VAL A 267 -6.97 10.14 -19.47
N GLY A 268 -6.13 9.51 -18.67
CA GLY A 268 -6.50 8.79 -17.46
C GLY A 268 -6.00 9.47 -16.19
N PHE A 269 -6.71 9.25 -15.08
CA PHE A 269 -6.31 9.77 -13.78
C PHE A 269 -6.32 8.65 -12.74
N THR A 270 -5.35 8.71 -11.82
CA THR A 270 -5.21 7.81 -10.66
C THR A 270 -5.22 6.32 -11.01
N CYS A 271 -4.80 5.99 -12.23
CA CYS A 271 -4.82 4.65 -12.82
C CYS A 271 -6.20 3.97 -12.86
N ARG A 272 -7.30 4.72 -12.64
CA ARG A 272 -8.65 4.14 -12.50
C ARG A 272 -9.10 3.41 -13.76
N TYR A 273 -8.82 3.99 -14.93
CA TYR A 273 -9.20 3.43 -16.23
C TYR A 273 -8.02 2.83 -17.00
N LEU A 274 -6.85 2.74 -16.36
CA LEU A 274 -5.69 2.12 -16.97
C LEU A 274 -5.95 0.67 -17.44
N PRO A 275 -6.77 -0.16 -16.75
CA PRO A 275 -7.18 -1.46 -17.28
C PRO A 275 -7.92 -1.38 -18.63
N ALA A 276 -8.68 -0.31 -18.86
CA ALA A 276 -9.42 -0.10 -20.11
C ALA A 276 -8.53 0.40 -21.27
N MET A 277 -7.29 0.81 -21.01
CA MET A 277 -6.36 1.35 -22.03
C MET A 277 -6.21 0.41 -23.23
N ARG A 278 -6.07 -0.90 -22.98
CA ARG A 278 -5.95 -1.88 -24.07
C ARG A 278 -7.18 -1.89 -24.96
N ARG A 279 -8.38 -1.83 -24.37
CA ARG A 279 -9.63 -1.73 -25.14
C ARG A 279 -9.66 -0.45 -25.97
N VAL A 280 -9.17 0.67 -25.42
CA VAL A 280 -9.07 1.93 -26.17
C VAL A 280 -8.15 1.80 -27.38
N PHE A 281 -6.96 1.22 -27.21
CA PHE A 281 -6.03 1.02 -28.31
C PHE A 281 -6.55 0.05 -29.38
N VAL A 282 -7.19 -1.06 -28.97
CA VAL A 282 -7.60 -2.11 -29.91
C VAL A 282 -8.94 -1.80 -30.59
N ARG A 283 -9.94 -1.32 -29.83
CA ARG A 283 -11.31 -1.17 -30.35
C ARG A 283 -11.58 0.21 -30.93
N PHE A 284 -10.98 1.25 -30.37
CA PHE A 284 -11.30 2.64 -30.73
C PHE A 284 -10.17 3.32 -31.51
N GLY A 285 -9.18 2.55 -31.99
CA GLY A 285 -8.04 3.06 -32.75
C GLY A 285 -7.11 3.96 -31.93
N GLY A 286 -7.15 3.84 -30.59
CA GLY A 286 -6.33 4.66 -29.70
C GLY A 286 -4.84 4.54 -30.00
N THR A 287 -4.15 5.68 -30.11
CA THR A 287 -2.72 5.76 -30.42
C THR A 287 -1.88 6.19 -29.21
N GLU A 288 -2.47 6.97 -28.30
CA GLU A 288 -1.76 7.52 -27.14
C GLU A 288 -2.67 7.59 -25.91
N TRP A 289 -2.11 7.26 -24.75
CA TRP A 289 -2.72 7.40 -23.43
C TRP A 289 -1.81 8.23 -22.52
N ILE A 290 -2.34 9.31 -21.96
CA ILE A 290 -1.65 10.12 -20.93
C ILE A 290 -2.29 9.78 -19.58
N GLU A 291 -1.54 9.09 -18.73
CA GLU A 291 -1.97 8.76 -17.37
C GLU A 291 -1.38 9.77 -16.39
N PHE A 292 -2.19 10.30 -15.48
CA PHE A 292 -1.71 11.01 -14.29
C PHE A 292 -1.88 10.10 -13.07
N PRO A 293 -0.85 9.32 -12.69
CA PRO A 293 -0.94 8.44 -11.53
C PRO A 293 -1.27 9.19 -10.24
N ARG A 294 -0.86 10.46 -10.15
CA ARG A 294 -1.18 11.36 -9.05
C ARG A 294 -1.60 12.72 -9.60
N VAL A 295 -2.85 13.11 -9.31
CA VAL A 295 -3.34 14.46 -9.58
C VAL A 295 -2.88 15.43 -8.48
N SER A 296 -2.54 16.65 -8.86
CA SER A 296 -2.16 17.74 -7.96
C SER A 296 -2.55 19.08 -8.58
N THR A 297 -2.53 20.15 -7.80
CA THR A 297 -2.73 21.54 -8.28
C THR A 297 -1.41 22.25 -8.58
N GLY A 298 -0.31 21.49 -8.72
CA GLY A 298 1.01 22.05 -8.99
C GLY A 298 1.09 22.70 -10.38
N PRO A 299 2.08 23.59 -10.61
CA PRO A 299 2.31 24.21 -11.91
C PRO A 299 2.82 23.21 -12.95
N THR A 300 3.43 22.12 -12.52
CA THR A 300 3.88 21.03 -13.38
C THR A 300 3.28 19.71 -12.93
N LEU A 301 2.78 18.95 -13.89
CA LEU A 301 2.10 17.68 -13.67
C LEU A 301 2.90 16.57 -14.35
N PRO A 302 3.68 15.80 -13.57
CA PRO A 302 4.35 14.63 -14.11
C PRO A 302 3.30 13.58 -14.47
N CYS A 303 3.36 13.05 -15.69
CA CYS A 303 2.47 12.01 -16.19
C CYS A 303 3.24 10.92 -16.94
N LEU A 304 2.59 9.77 -17.10
CA LEU A 304 3.07 8.64 -17.87
C LEU A 304 2.39 8.68 -19.25
N ARG A 305 3.18 8.86 -20.31
CA ARG A 305 2.71 8.73 -21.68
C ARG A 305 2.93 7.29 -22.14
N ILE A 306 1.88 6.69 -22.68
CA ILE A 306 1.88 5.33 -23.23
C ILE A 306 1.42 5.43 -24.68
N ARG A 307 2.18 4.86 -25.62
CA ARG A 307 1.81 4.82 -27.03
C ARG A 307 1.66 3.40 -27.53
N ALA A 308 0.64 3.16 -28.34
CA ALA A 308 0.49 1.90 -29.04
C ALA A 308 1.56 1.80 -30.15
N LEU A 309 2.27 0.69 -30.21
CA LEU A 309 3.23 0.38 -31.28
C LEU A 309 2.72 -0.74 -32.19
N ASP A 310 1.99 -1.71 -31.62
CA ASP A 310 1.50 -2.89 -32.33
C ASP A 310 0.12 -3.31 -31.78
N HIS A 311 -0.93 -2.96 -32.52
CA HIS A 311 -2.32 -3.26 -32.16
C HIS A 311 -2.63 -4.76 -32.19
N VAL A 312 -1.91 -5.54 -33.01
CA VAL A 312 -2.10 -7.00 -33.09
C VAL A 312 -1.59 -7.63 -31.79
N LYS A 313 -0.37 -7.28 -31.36
CA LYS A 313 0.17 -7.74 -30.07
C LYS A 313 -0.69 -7.31 -28.89
N LEU A 314 -1.20 -6.07 -28.91
CA LEU A 314 -2.15 -5.60 -27.90
C LEU A 314 -3.41 -6.47 -27.88
N SER A 315 -3.96 -6.85 -29.03
CA SER A 315 -5.17 -7.68 -29.09
C SER A 315 -4.94 -9.10 -28.55
N THR A 316 -3.79 -9.71 -28.82
CA THR A 316 -3.46 -11.09 -28.43
C THR A 316 -2.88 -11.26 -27.03
N PHE A 317 -2.50 -10.16 -26.36
CA PHE A 317 -1.95 -10.21 -25.02
C PHE A 317 -3.00 -10.79 -24.05
N LYS A 318 -2.74 -12.00 -23.53
CA LYS A 318 -3.74 -12.78 -22.76
C LYS A 318 -4.31 -11.96 -21.60
N GLN A 319 -5.62 -11.79 -21.64
CA GLN A 319 -6.41 -10.93 -20.74
C GLN A 319 -6.60 -11.50 -19.33
N HIS A 320 -6.05 -12.68 -19.04
CA HIS A 320 -6.33 -13.45 -17.81
C HIS A 320 -6.06 -12.72 -16.49
N SER A 321 -5.52 -11.50 -16.51
CA SER A 321 -5.24 -10.72 -15.31
C SER A 321 -5.83 -9.31 -15.32
N LEU A 322 -6.40 -8.77 -16.41
CA LEU A 322 -6.77 -7.35 -16.51
C LEU A 322 -8.22 -7.00 -16.17
N ASP A 323 -9.17 -7.92 -16.34
CA ASP A 323 -10.61 -7.61 -16.22
C ASP A 323 -11.25 -8.03 -14.88
N ALA A 324 -10.44 -8.47 -13.90
CA ALA A 324 -10.95 -8.97 -12.60
C ALA A 324 -11.12 -7.87 -11.52
N MET A 325 -11.28 -6.60 -11.90
CA MET A 325 -11.52 -5.46 -10.99
C MET A 325 -12.58 -4.52 -11.57
#